data_AF-A0AA34RQW0-F1
#
_entry.id   AF-A0AA34RQW0-F1
#
_cell.length_a   1.000
_cell.length_b   1.000
_cell.length_c   1.000
_cell.angle_alpha   90.00
_cell.angle_beta   90.00
_cell.angle_gamma   90.00
#
_symmetry.space_group_name_H-M   'P 1'
#
loop_
_entity.id
_entity.type
_entity.pdbx_description
1 polymer ?
#
loop_
_entity_poly.entity_id
_entity_poly.type
_entity_poly.pdbx_seq_one_letter_code
_entity_poly.pdbx_strand_id
1 'polypeptide(L)' 'MVGQHLYVTEYELHGEPRTFIIRLEKMSNAVAWHCASCDAGIGIIPRFSQQKIKLVSRPMAER' A
#
# COMPACT_ATOMS: atom_id res chain seq x y z
N MET A 1 -23.71 11.29 -3.04
CA MET A 1 -23.31 9.88 -2.83
C MET A 1 -21.87 9.76 -3.29
N VAL A 2 -20.90 9.81 -2.37
CA VAL A 2 -19.49 9.66 -2.74
C VAL A 2 -19.30 8.17 -3.08
N GLY A 3 -19.10 7.89 -4.37
CA GLY A 3 -18.86 6.55 -4.87
C GLY A 3 -17.68 5.95 -4.12
N GLN A 4 -17.91 4.82 -3.46
CA GLN A 4 -16.85 4.11 -2.77
C GLN A 4 -15.96 3.50 -3.85
N HIS A 5 -14.76 4.07 -4.05
CA HIS A 5 -13.82 3.52 -5.02
C HIS A 5 -13.02 2.40 -4.36
N LEU A 6 -13.27 1.18 -4.81
CA LEU A 6 -12.43 0.03 -4.52
C LEU A 6 -11.24 0.06 -5.46
N TYR A 7 -10.04 -0.04 -4.89
CA TYR A 7 -8.79 -0.09 -5.63
C TYR A 7 -8.14 -1.44 -5.38
N VAL A 8 -7.70 -2.07 -6.47
CA VAL A 8 -7.05 -3.37 -6.46
C VAL A 8 -5.61 -3.18 -6.91
N THR A 9 -4.67 -3.63 -6.10
CA THR A 9 -3.22 -3.61 -6.40
C THR A 9 -2.71 -5.03 -6.41
N GLU A 10 -2.16 -5.46 -7.53
CA GLU A 10 -1.51 -6.76 -7.69
C GLU A 10 0.00 -6.58 -7.58
N TYR A 11 0.66 -7.45 -6.82
CA TYR A 11 2.10 -7.43 -6.61
C TYR A 11 2.62 -8.83 -6.32
N GLU A 12 3.92 -9.04 -6.52
CA GLU A 12 4.60 -10.27 -6.18
C GLU A 12 5.32 -10.10 -4.85
N LEU A 13 5.14 -11.05 -3.93
CA LEU A 13 5.85 -11.08 -2.65
C LEU A 13 6.54 -12.44 -2.51
N HIS A 14 7.87 -12.44 -2.51
CA HIS A 14 8.69 -13.67 -2.45
C HIS A 14 8.39 -14.68 -3.58
N GLY A 15 8.08 -14.21 -4.79
CA GLY A 15 7.72 -15.07 -5.92
C GLY A 15 6.26 -15.52 -5.94
N GLU A 16 5.47 -15.17 -4.91
CA GLU A 16 4.05 -15.51 -4.83
C GLU A 16 3.19 -14.29 -5.24
N PRO A 17 2.26 -14.44 -6.19
CA PRO A 17 1.36 -13.37 -6.57
C PRO A 17 0.37 -13.08 -5.45
N ARG A 18 0.22 -11.80 -5.10
CA ARG A 18 -0.73 -11.31 -4.12
C ARG A 18 -1.58 -10.19 -4.67
N THR A 19 -2.78 -10.07 -4.11
CA THR A 19 -3.73 -9.03 -4.45
C THR A 19 -4.16 -8.32 -3.18
N PHE A 20 -4.01 -7.01 -3.17
CA PHE A 20 -4.45 -6.15 -2.09
C PHE A 20 -5.62 -5.28 -2.54
N ILE A 21 -6.69 -5.25 -1.75
CA ILE A 21 -7.90 -4.49 -2.04
C ILE A 21 -8.09 -3.46 -0.93
N ILE A 22 -8.26 -2.20 -1.30
CA ILE A 22 -8.53 -1.12 -0.35
C ILE A 22 -9.65 -0.21 -0.82
N ARG A 23 -10.46 0.23 0.15
CA ARG A 23 -11.52 1.20 -0.06
C ARG A 23 -11.07 2.57 0.40
N LEU A 24 -10.97 3.53 -0.52
CA LEU A 24 -10.60 4.91 -0.24
C LEU A 24 -11.45 5.88 -1.07
N GLU A 25 -11.64 7.10 -0.57
CA GLU A 25 -12.33 8.14 -1.34
C GLU A 25 -11.47 8.66 -2.49
N LYS A 26 -10.14 8.72 -2.30
CA LYS A 26 -9.14 9.09 -3.31
C LYS A 26 -7.91 8.22 -3.15
N MET A 27 -7.46 7.59 -4.24
CA MET A 27 -6.24 6.79 -4.26
C MET A 27 -5.17 7.50 -5.09
N SER A 28 -3.94 7.50 -4.56
CA SER A 28 -2.75 7.85 -5.34
C SER A 28 -1.85 6.64 -5.44
N ASN A 29 -1.04 6.55 -6.49
CA ASN A 29 -0.10 5.45 -6.69
C ASN A 29 0.78 5.21 -5.44
N ALA A 30 1.27 6.29 -4.83
CA ALA A 30 2.11 6.22 -3.63
C ALA A 30 1.37 5.70 -2.39
N VAL A 31 0.09 6.05 -2.22
CA VAL A 31 -0.76 5.51 -1.13
C VAL A 31 -1.07 4.04 -1.38
N ALA A 32 -1.33 3.66 -2.64
CA ALA A 32 -1.58 2.27 -3.03
C ALA A 32 -0.43 1.35 -2.65
N TRP A 33 0.79 1.73 -3.04
CA TRP A 33 1.99 0.96 -2.75
C TRP A 33 2.37 0.98 -1.27
N HIS A 34 2.14 2.09 -0.57
CA HIS A 34 2.35 2.13 0.88
C HIS A 34 1.44 1.14 1.61
N CYS A 35 0.15 1.11 1.28
CA CYS A 35 -0.80 0.15 1.87
C CYS A 35 -0.44 -1.30 1.50
N ALA A 36 -0.09 -1.58 0.24
CA ALA A 36 0.35 -2.91 -0.19
C ALA A 36 1.65 -3.33 0.52
N SER A 37 2.59 -2.42 0.76
CA SER A 37 3.82 -2.70 1.51
C SER A 37 3.52 -3.06 2.96
N CYS A 38 2.59 -2.34 3.60
CA CYS A 38 2.15 -2.64 4.96
C CYS A 38 1.47 -4.02 5.05
N ASP A 39 0.64 -4.40 4.06
CA ASP A 39 0.03 -5.74 3.99
C ASP A 39 1.08 -6.86 3.78
N ALA A 40 2.07 -6.59 2.92
CA ALA A 40 3.19 -7.49 2.66
C ALA A 40 4.15 -7.68 3.86
N GLY A 41 4.01 -6.89 4.93
CA GLY A 41 4.92 -6.92 6.08
C GLY A 41 6.31 -6.31 5.81
N ILE A 42 6.51 -5.71 4.63
CA ILE A 42 7.74 -4.99 4.23
C ILE A 42 7.67 -3.51 4.67
N GLY A 43 6.46 -2.97 4.74
CA GLY A 43 6.21 -1.58 5.10
C GLY A 43 6.59 -1.29 6.54
N ILE A 44 7.33 -0.20 6.74
CA ILE A 44 7.66 0.28 8.09
C ILE A 44 6.37 0.85 8.71
N ILE A 45 5.85 0.19 9.74
CA ILE A 45 4.78 0.73 10.59
C ILE A 45 5.46 1.57 11.68
N PRO A 46 5.40 2.91 11.64
CA PRO A 46 6.04 3.73 12.66
C PRO A 46 5.33 3.53 14.00
N ARG A 47 6.12 3.39 15.05
CA ARG A 47 5.60 3.31 16.41
C ARG A 47 5.20 4.72 16.84
N PHE A 48 3.89 4.97 16.94
CA PHE A 48 3.23 6.14 17.56
C PHE A 48 3.74 7.55 17.20
N SER A 49 2.87 8.35 16.57
CA SER A 49 2.87 9.83 16.48
C SER A 49 4.14 10.55 15.96
N GLN A 50 5.20 9.84 15.57
CA GLN A 50 6.39 10.46 15.03
C GLN A 50 6.65 10.05 13.59
N GLN A 51 6.84 11.10 12.78
CA GLN A 51 7.49 11.17 11.47
C GLN A 51 6.58 11.11 10.25
N LYS A 52 6.77 12.11 9.38
CA LYS A 52 6.30 12.15 8.00
C LYS A 52 6.77 10.87 7.31
N ILE A 53 5.86 9.90 7.17
CA ILE A 53 6.15 8.62 6.55
C ILE A 53 6.46 8.90 5.08
N LYS A 54 7.66 8.53 4.62
CA LYS A 54 7.95 8.52 3.19
C LYS A 54 7.08 7.43 2.56
N LEU A 55 6.12 7.85 1.73
CA LEU A 55 5.28 6.92 0.99
C LEU A 55 6.18 5.99 0.16
N VAL A 56 5.88 4.70 0.23
CA VAL A 56 6.67 3.65 -0.42
C VAL A 56 6.28 3.61 -1.89
N SER A 57 7.27 3.59 -2.78
CA SER A 57 7.07 3.41 -4.22
C SER A 57 7.10 1.92 -4.59
N ARG A 58 6.50 1.56 -5.72
CA ARG A 58 6.48 0.21 -6.28
C ARG A 58 7.77 -0.62 -6.11
N PRO A 59 8.97 -0.15 -6.54
CA PRO A 59 10.19 -0.96 -6.43
C PRO A 59 10.63 -1.27 -4.99
N MET A 60 10.10 -0.54 -4.01
CA MET A 60 10.38 -0.79 -2.60
C MET A 60 9.30 -1.65 -1.91
N ALA A 61 8.13 -1.81 -2.55
CA ALA A 61 7.08 -2.72 -2.12
C ALA A 61 7.29 -4.15 -2.65
N GLU A 62 7.90 -4.29 -3.83
CA GLU A 62 8.17 -5.58 -4.51
C GLU A 62 9.53 -6.21 -4.11
N ARG A 63 10.09 -5.86 -2.94
CA ARG A 63 11.48 -6.18 -2.57
C ARG A 63 11.63 -7.42 -1.68
#